data_AF-G0NVP1-F1
#
_entry.id   AF-G0NVP1-F1
#
_cell.length_a   1.000
_cell.length_b   1.000
_cell.length_c   1.000
_cell.angle_alpha   90.00
_cell.angle_beta   90.00
_cell.angle_gamma   90.00
#
_symmetry.space_group_name_H-M   'P 1'
#
loop_
_entity.id
_entity.type
_entity.pdbx_description
1 polymer ?
#
loop_
_entity_poly.entity_id
_entity_poly.type
_entity_poly.pdbx_seq_one_letter_code
_entity_poly.pdbx_strand_id
1 'polypeptide(L)'
;MRLSFLSKRCKRMIKQVLPSKAQYDCRVWPKQVSIIDISSQFGSYTSFEPTLDHIIELLSYPPIQVAIDGKDNVNYALEWVKAHQHCVKDILYMTYYRSIPHEHILEFVNSFIEFNVRIELENDMVVDCSQEELLIHNPTITLTEYFWRLKCRKIRIVDASPPCIAEMFLGYFTFDDIGESSLVEQMVFELKEYNQINWTRLRNGKKVEEELQHPM
;
A
#
# COMPACT_ATOMS: atom_id res chain seq x y z
N MET A 1 -3.93 -34.09 -11.97
CA MET A 1 -4.91 -33.76 -13.04
C MET A 1 -4.37 -32.55 -13.78
N ARG A 2 -3.93 -32.69 -15.04
CA ARG A 2 -3.34 -31.57 -15.81
C ARG A 2 -4.46 -30.81 -16.51
N LEU A 3 -4.80 -29.64 -16.00
CA LEU A 3 -5.74 -28.71 -16.64
C LEU A 3 -4.98 -27.91 -17.70
N SER A 4 -5.10 -28.29 -18.98
CA SER A 4 -4.79 -27.38 -20.10
C SER A 4 -5.98 -27.31 -21.05
N PHE A 5 -6.89 -26.38 -20.78
CA PHE A 5 -8.19 -26.29 -21.45
C PHE A 5 -8.21 -25.45 -22.75
N LEU A 6 -7.07 -24.94 -23.22
CA LEU A 6 -7.04 -24.09 -24.42
C LEU A 6 -5.98 -24.53 -25.43
N SER A 7 -6.45 -24.77 -26.67
CA SER A 7 -5.58 -25.03 -27.81
C SER A 7 -4.67 -23.83 -28.10
N LYS A 8 -3.48 -24.07 -28.69
CA LYS A 8 -2.55 -22.99 -29.10
C LYS A 8 -3.21 -21.93 -29.99
N ARG A 9 -4.22 -22.32 -30.78
CA ARG A 9 -4.98 -21.42 -31.66
C ARG A 9 -5.89 -20.49 -30.86
N CYS A 10 -6.60 -21.02 -29.86
CA CYS A 10 -7.42 -20.21 -28.95
C CYS A 10 -6.55 -19.20 -28.19
N LYS A 11 -5.39 -19.63 -27.66
CA LYS A 11 -4.44 -18.73 -26.98
C LYS A 11 -3.99 -17.55 -27.86
N ARG A 12 -3.73 -17.77 -29.15
CA ARG A 12 -3.32 -16.70 -30.09
C ARG A 12 -4.45 -15.73 -30.42
N MET A 13 -5.66 -16.23 -30.65
CA MET A 13 -6.81 -15.36 -30.95
C MET A 13 -7.14 -14.45 -29.77
N ILE A 14 -7.09 -14.99 -28.54
CA ILE A 14 -7.33 -14.23 -27.31
C ILE A 14 -6.25 -13.13 -27.13
N LYS A 15 -4.97 -13.44 -27.39
CA LYS A 15 -3.86 -12.45 -27.38
C LYS A 15 -4.01 -11.29 -28.36
N GLN A 16 -4.80 -11.44 -29.42
CA GLN A 16 -4.97 -10.39 -30.45
C GLN A 16 -6.13 -9.43 -30.15
N VAL A 17 -7.06 -9.82 -29.26
CA VAL A 17 -8.29 -9.07 -28.98
C VAL A 17 -8.21 -8.33 -27.63
N LEU A 18 -7.33 -8.77 -26.72
CA LEU A 18 -7.27 -8.28 -25.35
C LEU A 18 -6.05 -7.39 -25.11
N PRO A 19 -6.13 -6.41 -24.19
CA PRO A 19 -5.04 -5.51 -23.88
C PRO A 19 -3.78 -6.28 -23.48
N SER A 20 -2.62 -5.80 -23.94
CA SER A 20 -1.33 -6.49 -23.86
C SER A 20 -0.75 -6.62 -22.44
N LYS A 21 -1.43 -6.13 -21.41
CA LYS A 21 -0.97 -6.14 -20.02
C LYS A 21 -2.11 -6.51 -19.07
N ALA A 22 -1.96 -7.65 -18.39
CA ALA A 22 -2.82 -8.01 -17.26
C ALA A 22 -2.44 -7.15 -16.05
N GLN A 23 -3.43 -6.77 -15.25
CA GLN A 23 -3.22 -6.12 -13.95
C GLN A 23 -3.43 -7.15 -12.84
N TYR A 24 -2.69 -7.04 -11.75
CA TYR A 24 -2.81 -7.94 -10.61
C TYR A 24 -3.11 -7.17 -9.34
N ASP A 25 -4.06 -7.69 -8.57
CA ASP A 25 -4.35 -7.25 -7.21
C ASP A 25 -3.72 -8.27 -6.27
N CYS A 26 -2.77 -7.88 -5.43
CA CYS A 26 -2.18 -8.78 -4.45
C CYS A 26 -2.93 -8.66 -3.13
N ARG A 27 -3.17 -9.77 -2.42
CA ARG A 27 -3.66 -9.79 -1.04
C ARG A 27 -2.63 -10.49 -0.18
N VAL A 28 -2.30 -9.99 1.00
CA VAL A 28 -1.23 -10.57 1.83
C VAL A 28 -1.73 -10.82 3.25
N TRP A 29 -1.92 -12.10 3.62
CA TRP A 29 -2.39 -12.55 4.95
C TRP A 29 -1.24 -13.04 5.82
N PRO A 30 -1.06 -12.53 7.04
CA PRO A 30 -0.06 -13.06 7.98
C PRO A 30 -0.63 -14.27 8.73
N LYS A 31 -0.25 -15.50 8.34
CA LYS A 31 -0.51 -16.74 9.12
C LYS A 31 0.70 -17.68 9.13
N GLN A 32 0.51 -18.97 9.41
CA GLN A 32 1.58 -19.95 9.56
C GLN A 32 1.76 -20.88 8.35
N VAL A 33 0.80 -20.92 7.40
CA VAL A 33 0.83 -21.83 6.25
C VAL A 33 0.84 -21.05 4.95
N SER A 34 1.88 -21.26 4.13
CA SER A 34 2.08 -20.54 2.89
C SER A 34 1.17 -21.05 1.78
N ILE A 35 0.11 -20.31 1.47
CA ILE A 35 -0.87 -20.68 0.43
C ILE A 35 -1.01 -19.49 -0.51
N ILE A 36 -0.98 -19.76 -1.82
CA ILE A 36 -1.29 -18.77 -2.84
C ILE A 36 -2.66 -19.06 -3.44
N ASP A 37 -3.56 -18.10 -3.37
CA ASP A 37 -4.90 -18.19 -4.00
C ASP A 37 -5.03 -17.17 -5.12
N ILE A 38 -5.33 -17.63 -6.31
CA ILE A 38 -5.45 -16.83 -7.52
C ILE A 38 -6.92 -16.82 -7.92
N SER A 39 -7.57 -15.66 -7.95
CA SER A 39 -8.94 -15.53 -8.44
C SER A 39 -9.06 -14.56 -9.61
N SER A 40 -9.97 -14.88 -10.52
CA SER A 40 -10.32 -14.08 -11.69
C SER A 40 -11.82 -14.23 -11.96
N GLN A 41 -12.36 -13.44 -12.91
CA GLN A 41 -13.77 -13.60 -13.33
C GLN A 41 -14.09 -14.98 -13.92
N PHE A 42 -13.07 -15.80 -14.25
CA PHE A 42 -13.24 -17.12 -14.85
C PHE A 42 -13.09 -18.27 -13.85
N GLY A 43 -12.77 -17.97 -12.59
CA GLY A 43 -12.62 -18.98 -11.53
C GLY A 43 -11.51 -18.65 -10.53
N SER A 44 -11.40 -19.50 -9.51
CA SER A 44 -10.40 -19.43 -8.45
C SER A 44 -9.48 -20.66 -8.47
N TYR A 45 -8.23 -20.47 -8.06
CA TYR A 45 -7.20 -21.50 -8.00
C TYR A 45 -6.32 -21.33 -6.77
N THR A 46 -6.27 -22.35 -5.93
CA THR A 46 -5.47 -22.34 -4.71
C THR A 46 -4.36 -23.38 -4.81
N SER A 47 -3.11 -22.98 -4.55
CA SER A 47 -1.94 -23.89 -4.62
C SER A 47 -0.75 -23.41 -3.80
N PHE A 48 0.25 -24.30 -3.74
CA PHE A 48 1.63 -24.01 -3.34
C PHE A 48 2.49 -23.61 -4.56
N GLU A 49 3.62 -22.96 -4.29
CA GLU A 49 4.50 -22.17 -5.18
C GLU A 49 4.81 -22.68 -6.61
N PRO A 50 5.01 -23.97 -6.92
CA PRO A 50 5.64 -24.33 -8.22
C PRO A 50 4.72 -24.29 -9.46
N THR A 51 3.46 -23.85 -9.37
CA THR A 51 2.52 -23.84 -10.52
C THR A 51 2.02 -22.45 -10.92
N LEU A 52 2.52 -21.41 -10.26
CA LEU A 52 2.00 -20.06 -10.36
C LEU A 52 2.13 -19.46 -11.77
N ASP A 53 3.31 -19.56 -12.37
CA ASP A 53 3.62 -18.97 -13.68
C ASP A 53 2.72 -19.52 -14.79
N HIS A 54 2.45 -20.83 -14.74
CA HIS A 54 1.61 -21.48 -15.74
C HIS A 54 0.16 -21.01 -15.69
N ILE A 55 -0.31 -20.66 -14.50
CA ILE A 55 -1.70 -20.25 -14.25
C ILE A 55 -1.88 -18.78 -14.54
N ILE A 56 -0.90 -17.95 -14.19
CA ILE A 56 -0.86 -16.54 -14.60
C ILE A 56 -0.83 -16.44 -16.14
N GLU A 57 -0.06 -17.29 -16.83
CA GLU A 57 -0.03 -17.35 -18.30
C GLU A 57 -1.39 -17.78 -18.91
N LEU A 58 -2.16 -18.60 -18.19
CA LEU A 58 -3.47 -19.09 -18.62
C LEU A 58 -4.59 -18.08 -18.33
N LEU A 59 -4.49 -17.32 -17.24
CA LEU A 59 -5.54 -16.44 -16.71
C LEU A 59 -5.34 -14.95 -17.01
N SER A 60 -4.38 -14.58 -17.88
CA SER A 60 -3.91 -13.20 -18.15
C SER A 60 -4.95 -12.21 -18.74
N TYR A 61 -6.24 -12.39 -18.49
CA TYR A 61 -7.31 -11.87 -19.35
C TYR A 61 -8.49 -11.24 -18.58
N PRO A 62 -8.37 -11.06 -17.25
CA PRO A 62 -8.76 -9.81 -16.55
C PRO A 62 -7.86 -9.55 -15.31
N PRO A 63 -8.11 -8.49 -14.48
CA PRO A 63 -7.43 -8.34 -13.20
C PRO A 63 -7.45 -9.65 -12.39
N ILE A 64 -6.26 -10.09 -11.97
CA ILE A 64 -6.11 -11.33 -11.20
C ILE A 64 -5.81 -10.97 -9.76
N GLN A 65 -6.58 -11.52 -8.83
CA GLN A 65 -6.30 -11.38 -7.40
C GLN A 65 -5.36 -12.51 -6.97
N VAL A 66 -4.25 -12.20 -6.32
CA VAL A 66 -3.26 -13.16 -5.81
C VAL A 66 -3.16 -13.00 -4.30
N ALA A 67 -3.73 -13.92 -3.53
CA ALA A 67 -3.62 -13.92 -2.08
C ALA A 67 -2.39 -14.73 -1.64
N ILE A 68 -1.50 -14.17 -0.83
CA ILE A 68 -0.32 -14.80 -0.25
C ILE A 68 -0.55 -14.88 1.26
N ASP A 69 -0.84 -16.09 1.75
CA ASP A 69 -0.96 -16.37 3.17
C ASP A 69 0.35 -17.00 3.70
N GLY A 70 0.57 -17.03 5.01
CA GLY A 70 1.58 -17.89 5.65
C GLY A 70 2.76 -17.22 6.35
N LYS A 71 3.67 -18.06 6.85
CA LYS A 71 4.87 -17.61 7.55
C LYS A 71 5.81 -16.99 6.52
N ASP A 72 6.39 -15.84 6.84
CA ASP A 72 7.25 -15.06 5.94
C ASP A 72 6.52 -14.51 4.69
N ASN A 73 5.18 -14.45 4.73
CA ASN A 73 4.32 -13.92 3.66
C ASN A 73 4.76 -12.55 3.11
N VAL A 74 5.29 -11.66 3.96
CA VAL A 74 5.78 -10.34 3.52
C VAL A 74 6.97 -10.49 2.57
N ASN A 75 7.93 -11.36 2.90
CA ASN A 75 9.09 -11.62 2.05
C ASN A 75 8.67 -12.29 0.74
N TYR A 76 7.73 -13.25 0.81
CA TYR A 76 7.19 -13.89 -0.39
C TYR A 76 6.44 -12.91 -1.29
N ALA A 77 5.59 -12.06 -0.70
CA ALA A 77 4.90 -11.01 -1.42
C ALA A 77 5.88 -10.03 -2.05
N LEU A 78 6.95 -9.67 -1.35
CA LEU A 78 7.99 -8.79 -1.87
C LEU A 78 8.67 -9.37 -3.11
N GLU A 79 9.15 -10.62 -3.02
CA GLU A 79 9.79 -11.28 -4.17
C GLU A 79 8.81 -11.45 -5.34
N TRP A 80 7.55 -11.76 -5.05
CA TRP A 80 6.53 -11.91 -6.08
C TRP A 80 6.20 -10.58 -6.78
N VAL A 81 5.98 -9.51 -6.02
CA VAL A 81 5.73 -8.17 -6.56
C VAL A 81 6.94 -7.69 -7.34
N LYS A 82 8.15 -7.94 -6.86
CA LYS A 82 9.38 -7.59 -7.59
C LYS A 82 9.46 -8.28 -8.95
N ALA A 83 9.12 -9.56 -9.03
CA ALA A 83 9.06 -10.29 -10.30
C ALA A 83 7.96 -9.76 -11.25
N HIS A 84 6.87 -9.20 -10.70
CA HIS A 84 5.68 -8.78 -11.44
C HIS A 84 5.37 -7.27 -11.35
N GLN A 85 6.36 -6.44 -11.02
CA GLN A 85 6.19 -5.02 -10.65
C GLN A 85 5.48 -4.17 -11.72
N HIS A 86 5.53 -4.59 -12.97
CA HIS A 86 4.91 -3.90 -14.10
C HIS A 86 3.40 -4.16 -14.22
N CYS A 87 2.89 -5.16 -13.51
CA CYS A 87 1.49 -5.60 -13.54
C CYS A 87 0.77 -5.45 -12.20
N VAL A 88 1.49 -5.51 -11.07
CA VAL A 88 0.89 -5.29 -9.75
C VAL A 88 0.56 -3.80 -9.59
N LYS A 89 -0.69 -3.50 -9.24
CA LYS A 89 -1.13 -2.12 -8.99
C LYS A 89 -1.62 -1.92 -7.58
N ASP A 90 -2.37 -2.87 -7.06
CA ASP A 90 -2.93 -2.79 -5.74
C ASP A 90 -2.42 -3.96 -4.88
N ILE A 91 -2.08 -3.66 -3.63
CA ILE A 91 -1.69 -4.63 -2.61
C ILE A 91 -2.58 -4.40 -1.40
N LEU A 92 -3.40 -5.38 -1.05
CA LEU A 92 -4.25 -5.36 0.11
C LEU A 92 -3.60 -6.16 1.24
N TYR A 93 -3.22 -5.49 2.31
CA TYR A 93 -2.72 -6.10 3.53
C TYR A 93 -3.89 -6.28 4.51
N MET A 94 -4.19 -7.52 4.90
CA MET A 94 -5.24 -7.76 5.92
C MET A 94 -4.74 -8.63 7.04
N THR A 95 -5.33 -8.37 8.20
CA THR A 95 -4.91 -8.83 9.50
C THR A 95 -6.13 -9.32 10.25
N TYR A 96 -6.17 -10.62 10.59
CA TYR A 96 -7.30 -11.15 11.36
C TYR A 96 -7.28 -10.69 12.83
N TYR A 97 -6.26 -9.93 13.25
CA TYR A 97 -6.01 -9.58 14.62
C TYR A 97 -6.01 -8.07 14.79
N ARG A 98 -6.91 -7.57 15.64
CA ARG A 98 -6.98 -6.15 16.06
C ARG A 98 -5.72 -5.62 16.77
N SER A 99 -4.66 -6.42 16.88
CA SER A 99 -3.47 -6.15 17.69
C SER A 99 -2.17 -6.49 16.96
N ILE A 100 -2.13 -6.38 15.63
CA ILE A 100 -0.83 -6.43 14.95
C ILE A 100 0.00 -5.23 15.41
N PRO A 101 1.24 -5.46 15.89
CA PRO A 101 2.15 -4.37 16.22
C PRO A 101 2.31 -3.43 15.02
N HIS A 102 2.17 -2.12 15.24
CA HIS A 102 2.30 -1.09 14.20
C HIS A 102 3.61 -1.18 13.42
N GLU A 103 4.66 -1.72 14.04
CA GLU A 103 5.96 -1.97 13.41
C GLU A 103 5.87 -2.89 12.19
N HIS A 104 4.97 -3.88 12.19
CA HIS A 104 4.80 -4.76 11.02
C HIS A 104 4.15 -4.04 9.84
N ILE A 105 3.23 -3.11 10.09
CA ILE A 105 2.63 -2.29 9.04
C ILE A 105 3.70 -1.39 8.43
N LEU A 106 4.55 -0.80 9.28
CA LEU A 106 5.66 0.02 8.83
C LEU A 106 6.68 -0.78 7.99
N GLU A 107 7.11 -1.94 8.49
CA GLU A 107 7.99 -2.84 7.75
C GLU A 107 7.39 -3.21 6.40
N PHE A 108 6.10 -3.55 6.37
CA PHE A 108 5.37 -3.87 5.15
C PHE A 108 5.39 -2.70 4.16
N VAL A 109 4.94 -1.51 4.56
CA VAL A 109 4.95 -0.34 3.66
C VAL A 109 6.36 -0.05 3.16
N ASN A 110 7.36 -0.07 4.04
CA ASN A 110 8.76 0.15 3.67
C ASN A 110 9.30 -0.88 2.68
N SER A 111 8.84 -2.14 2.74
CA SER A 111 9.20 -3.16 1.74
C SER A 111 8.66 -2.82 0.35
N PHE A 112 7.56 -2.07 0.24
CA PHE A 112 6.87 -1.84 -1.03
C PHE A 112 6.99 -0.41 -1.59
N ILE A 113 7.60 0.54 -0.86
CA ILE A 113 7.73 1.96 -1.24
C ILE A 113 8.23 2.15 -2.68
N GLU A 114 9.21 1.35 -3.11
CA GLU A 114 9.89 1.54 -4.41
C GLU A 114 9.07 1.00 -5.60
N PHE A 115 7.97 0.29 -5.38
CA PHE A 115 7.29 -0.48 -6.43
C PHE A 115 6.15 0.27 -7.14
N ASN A 116 5.92 1.55 -6.85
CA ASN A 116 4.82 2.33 -7.44
C ASN A 116 3.45 1.60 -7.34
N VAL A 117 3.19 1.03 -6.17
CA VAL A 117 1.98 0.26 -5.85
C VAL A 117 1.10 1.03 -4.88
N ARG A 118 -0.20 0.77 -4.93
CA ARG A 118 -1.19 1.24 -3.98
C ARG A 118 -1.39 0.19 -2.91
N ILE A 119 -1.12 0.53 -1.65
CA ILE A 119 -1.28 -0.37 -0.52
C ILE A 119 -2.56 -0.02 0.22
N GLU A 120 -3.49 -0.94 0.26
CA GLU A 120 -4.69 -0.85 1.10
C GLU A 120 -4.45 -1.61 2.41
N LEU A 121 -4.65 -0.92 3.53
CA LEU A 121 -4.53 -1.47 4.88
C LEU A 121 -5.93 -1.62 5.50
N GLU A 122 -6.03 -2.42 6.55
CA GLU A 122 -7.27 -2.46 7.34
C GLU A 122 -7.57 -1.10 7.97
N ASN A 123 -8.86 -0.76 8.06
CA ASN A 123 -9.41 0.55 8.45
C ASN A 123 -9.42 1.63 7.36
N ASP A 124 -9.52 1.23 6.08
CA ASP A 124 -9.67 2.13 4.93
C ASP A 124 -8.50 3.11 4.72
N MET A 125 -7.37 2.84 5.38
CA MET A 125 -6.12 3.57 5.15
C MET A 125 -5.49 3.07 3.86
N VAL A 126 -5.12 4.02 2.99
CA VAL A 126 -4.52 3.72 1.69
C VAL A 126 -3.19 4.46 1.60
N VAL A 127 -2.15 3.78 1.16
CA VAL A 127 -0.82 4.35 0.93
C VAL A 127 -0.47 4.15 -0.54
N ASP A 128 -0.50 5.23 -1.32
CA ASP A 128 0.06 5.20 -2.66
C ASP A 128 1.57 5.41 -2.57
N CYS A 129 2.31 4.36 -2.94
CA CYS A 129 3.75 4.37 -2.88
C CYS A 129 4.36 4.97 -4.15
N SER A 130 5.38 5.79 -3.96
CA SER A 130 6.33 6.13 -5.02
C SER A 130 7.73 6.29 -4.43
N GLN A 131 8.74 6.30 -5.30
CA GLN A 131 10.13 6.41 -4.90
C GLN A 131 10.44 7.71 -4.13
N GLU A 132 9.75 8.81 -4.43
CA GLU A 132 10.01 10.13 -3.84
C GLU A 132 8.97 10.51 -2.77
N GLU A 133 7.70 10.17 -3.01
CA GLU A 133 6.58 10.63 -2.20
C GLU A 133 5.64 9.47 -1.83
N LEU A 134 5.25 9.41 -0.56
CA LEU A 134 4.12 8.61 -0.10
C LEU A 134 2.88 9.48 0.02
N LEU A 135 1.78 9.06 -0.60
CA LEU A 135 0.47 9.66 -0.40
C LEU A 135 -0.36 8.76 0.52
N ILE A 136 -0.73 9.28 1.68
CA ILE A 136 -1.46 8.54 2.71
C ILE A 136 -2.87 9.10 2.81
N HIS A 137 -3.86 8.27 2.51
CA HIS A 137 -5.27 8.57 2.68
C HIS A 137 -5.81 7.93 3.96
N ASN A 138 -6.70 8.66 4.65
CA ASN A 138 -7.36 8.22 5.88
C ASN A 138 -6.38 7.62 6.90
N PRO A 139 -5.34 8.37 7.31
CA PRO A 139 -4.35 7.81 8.22
C PRO A 139 -4.99 7.48 9.56
N THR A 140 -4.56 6.37 10.16
CA THR A 140 -4.94 6.07 11.54
C THR A 140 -4.08 6.86 12.50
N ILE A 141 -4.71 7.42 13.54
CA ILE A 141 -4.06 8.18 14.62
C ILE A 141 -2.89 7.38 15.24
N THR A 142 -3.02 6.06 15.30
CA THR A 142 -2.00 5.18 15.87
C THR A 142 -0.73 5.06 15.03
N LEU A 143 -0.80 5.34 13.72
CA LEU A 143 0.36 5.22 12.82
C LEU A 143 1.16 6.51 12.67
N THR A 144 0.65 7.64 13.20
CA THR A 144 1.28 8.95 13.00
C THR A 144 2.68 9.02 13.58
N GLU A 145 2.92 8.39 14.75
CA GLU A 145 4.23 8.40 15.42
C GLU A 145 5.30 7.64 14.61
N TYR A 146 4.87 6.80 13.68
CA TYR A 146 5.75 5.96 12.87
C TYR A 146 6.06 6.56 11.49
N PHE A 147 5.41 7.66 11.08
CA PHE A 147 5.64 8.23 9.75
C PHE A 147 7.09 8.64 9.49
N TRP A 148 7.80 9.09 10.52
CA TRP A 148 9.23 9.43 10.43
C TRP A 148 10.15 8.22 10.20
N ARG A 149 9.65 7.00 10.45
CA ARG A 149 10.38 5.75 10.18
C ARG A 149 10.12 5.21 8.77
N LEU A 150 9.33 5.89 7.95
CA LEU A 150 9.11 5.52 6.55
C LEU A 150 10.33 5.89 5.70
N LYS A 151 10.73 4.98 4.81
CA LYS A 151 11.90 5.13 3.93
C LYS A 151 11.56 5.94 2.67
N CYS A 152 11.05 7.15 2.86
CA CYS A 152 10.69 8.07 1.78
C CYS A 152 11.15 9.49 2.13
N ARG A 153 11.26 10.37 1.12
CA ARG A 153 11.69 11.76 1.31
C ARG A 153 10.52 12.69 1.61
N LYS A 154 9.37 12.42 0.99
CA LYS A 154 8.18 13.23 1.15
C LYS A 154 6.99 12.39 1.56
N ILE A 155 6.23 12.90 2.51
CA ILE A 155 4.95 12.31 2.92
C ILE A 155 3.86 13.36 2.67
N ARG A 156 2.80 12.96 1.99
CA ARG A 156 1.58 13.75 1.84
C ARG A 156 0.43 13.01 2.50
N ILE A 157 -0.20 13.66 3.46
CA ILE A 157 -1.32 13.12 4.23
C ILE A 157 -2.59 13.80 3.77
N VAL A 158 -3.53 13.01 3.27
CA VAL A 158 -4.89 13.48 2.97
C VAL A 158 -5.74 13.23 4.19
N ASP A 159 -5.89 14.27 5.00
CA ASP A 159 -6.66 14.26 6.24
C ASP A 159 -8.13 14.51 5.90
N ALA A 160 -8.90 13.42 5.88
CA ALA A 160 -10.33 13.47 5.62
C ALA A 160 -11.10 14.03 6.81
N SER A 161 -12.33 14.49 6.60
CA SER A 161 -13.10 15.20 7.61
C SER A 161 -13.57 14.29 8.77
N PRO A 162 -13.35 14.66 10.04
CA PRO A 162 -12.65 15.86 10.52
C PRO A 162 -11.12 15.71 10.56
N PRO A 163 -10.33 16.81 10.39
CA PRO A 163 -8.87 16.76 10.30
C PRO A 163 -8.20 16.47 11.65
N CYS A 164 -8.26 15.20 12.06
CA CYS A 164 -7.77 14.77 13.36
C CYS A 164 -6.24 14.62 13.36
N ILE A 165 -5.66 14.28 12.21
CA ILE A 165 -4.24 13.95 12.11
C ILE A 165 -3.40 15.22 12.10
N ALA A 166 -3.79 16.23 11.33
CA ALA A 166 -3.12 17.53 11.31
C ALA A 166 -3.19 18.23 12.69
N GLU A 167 -4.34 18.16 13.38
CA GLU A 167 -4.49 18.69 14.75
C GLU A 167 -3.59 17.96 15.75
N MET A 168 -3.52 16.63 15.66
CA MET A 168 -2.65 15.85 16.54
C MET A 168 -1.18 16.18 16.28
N PHE A 169 -0.79 16.30 15.01
CA PHE A 169 0.58 16.62 14.62
C PHE A 169 1.02 17.95 15.21
N LEU A 170 0.22 19.00 15.03
CA LEU A 170 0.53 20.32 15.55
C LEU A 170 0.51 20.40 17.09
N GLY A 171 -0.24 19.53 17.75
CA GLY A 171 -0.53 19.62 19.19
C GLY A 171 0.37 18.77 20.07
N TYR A 172 0.86 17.65 19.54
CA TYR A 172 1.51 16.61 20.32
C TYR A 172 2.91 16.22 19.83
N PHE A 173 3.23 16.45 18.55
CA PHE A 173 4.56 16.08 18.05
C PHE A 173 5.60 17.12 18.43
N THR A 174 6.76 16.63 18.86
CA THR A 174 7.98 17.43 19.03
C THR A 174 9.04 16.97 18.04
N PHE A 175 10.04 17.81 17.80
CA PHE A 175 11.19 17.41 16.97
C PHE A 175 11.98 16.24 17.56
N ASP A 176 11.84 15.97 18.86
CA ASP A 176 12.45 14.82 19.52
C ASP A 176 11.85 13.48 19.03
N ASP A 177 10.64 13.50 18.45
CA ASP A 177 10.00 12.33 17.84
C ASP A 177 10.60 11.97 16.47
N ILE A 178 11.42 12.84 15.88
CA ILE A 178 12.10 12.61 14.61
C ILE A 178 13.42 11.89 14.90
N GLY A 179 13.46 10.59 14.66
CA GLY A 179 14.70 9.83 14.76
C GLY A 179 15.77 10.37 13.81
N GLU A 180 17.03 10.38 14.26
CA GLU A 180 18.19 10.84 13.46
C GLU A 180 18.35 10.11 12.12
N SER A 181 17.78 8.91 12.00
CA SER A 181 17.78 8.10 10.78
C SER A 181 16.60 8.36 9.84
N SER A 182 15.72 9.32 10.16
CA SER A 182 14.60 9.71 9.30
C SER A 182 15.10 10.23 7.95
N LEU A 183 14.54 9.70 6.87
CA LEU A 183 14.78 10.18 5.50
C LEU A 183 13.77 11.25 5.07
N VAL A 184 12.74 11.48 5.88
CA VAL A 184 11.64 12.38 5.53
C VAL A 184 12.11 13.82 5.66
N GLU A 185 12.19 14.50 4.52
CA GLU A 185 12.57 15.91 4.39
C GLU A 185 11.35 16.83 4.42
N GLN A 186 10.16 16.32 4.04
CA GLN A 186 8.95 17.12 3.95
C GLN A 186 7.69 16.30 4.29
N MET A 187 6.81 16.86 5.12
CA MET A 187 5.46 16.34 5.37
C MET A 187 4.41 17.40 5.03
N VAL A 188 3.44 17.06 4.18
CA VAL A 188 2.38 17.95 3.69
C VAL A 188 1.02 17.41 4.13
N PHE A 189 0.19 18.25 4.74
CA PHE A 189 -1.19 17.91 5.10
C PHE A 189 -2.16 18.55 4.10
N GLU A 190 -2.93 17.73 3.39
CA GLU A 190 -4.01 18.15 2.51
C GLU A 190 -5.36 18.01 3.24
N LEU A 191 -5.98 19.14 3.55
CA LEU A 191 -7.25 19.22 4.26
C LEU A 191 -8.40 19.29 3.24
N LYS A 192 -9.28 18.28 3.20
CA LYS A 192 -10.31 18.19 2.15
C LYS A 192 -11.53 19.11 2.38
N GLU A 193 -11.95 19.32 3.63
CA GLU A 193 -13.05 20.25 3.95
C GLU A 193 -12.83 20.89 5.34
N TYR A 194 -13.18 22.18 5.43
CA TYR A 194 -12.96 23.13 6.55
C TYR A 194 -11.54 23.69 6.72
N ASN A 195 -11.41 24.97 6.38
CA ASN A 195 -10.23 25.84 6.58
C ASN A 195 -9.83 26.08 8.04
N GLN A 196 -10.19 25.23 9.00
CA GLN A 196 -10.00 25.54 10.41
C GLN A 196 -9.53 24.31 11.18
N ILE A 197 -8.22 24.05 11.10
CA ILE A 197 -7.50 23.42 12.21
C ILE A 197 -7.93 24.15 13.48
N ASN A 198 -8.38 23.43 14.50
CA ASN A 198 -8.78 24.06 15.75
C ASN A 198 -7.55 24.50 16.55
N TRP A 199 -7.01 25.67 16.21
CA TRP A 199 -5.84 26.26 16.85
C TRP A 199 -6.02 26.50 18.36
N THR A 200 -7.25 26.55 18.87
CA THR A 200 -7.50 26.73 20.31
C THR A 200 -7.13 25.50 21.14
N ARG A 201 -6.99 24.31 20.52
CA ARG A 201 -6.55 23.07 21.19
C ARG A 201 -5.04 22.89 21.23
N LEU A 202 -4.29 23.68 20.46
CA LEU A 202 -2.83 23.59 20.34
C LEU A 202 -2.17 24.38 21.47
N ARG A 203 -1.90 23.74 22.61
CA ARG A 203 -1.37 24.41 23.82
C ARG A 203 0.05 24.97 23.66
N ASN A 204 0.84 24.52 22.69
CA ASN A 204 2.30 24.73 22.70
C ASN A 204 2.90 25.29 21.38
N GLY A 205 2.11 25.51 20.33
CA GLY A 205 2.63 26.04 19.06
C GLY A 205 2.67 27.56 19.04
N LYS A 206 3.87 28.18 18.99
CA LYS A 206 3.98 29.55 18.49
C LYS A 206 3.60 29.52 17.01
N LYS A 207 2.55 30.24 16.62
CA LYS A 207 2.21 30.47 15.22
C LYS A 207 3.40 31.18 14.55
N VAL A 208 4.17 30.46 13.76
CA VAL A 208 5.15 31.05 12.83
C VAL A 208 4.44 31.12 11.49
N GLU A 209 4.05 32.32 11.08
CA GLU A 209 3.59 32.58 9.71
C GLU A 209 4.83 32.56 8.80
N GLU A 210 5.28 31.37 8.42
CA GLU A 210 6.20 31.24 7.28
C GLU A 210 5.39 31.28 5.98
N GLU A 211 5.77 32.21 5.11
CA GLU A 211 5.10 32.57 3.87
C GLU A 211 4.85 31.35 2.97
N LEU A 212 3.57 31.10 2.68
CA LEU A 212 3.12 30.29 1.56
C LEU A 212 3.63 30.93 0.25
N GLN A 213 4.78 30.48 -0.25
CA GLN A 213 5.16 30.75 -1.63
C GLN A 213 4.26 29.91 -2.55
N HIS A 214 3.14 30.50 -2.97
CA HIS A 214 2.43 30.07 -4.17
C HIS A 214 3.20 30.60 -5.40
N PRO A 215 3.56 29.77 -6.38
CA PRO A 215 4.09 30.27 -7.65
C PRO A 215 2.98 31.00 -8.42
N MET A 216 3.25 32.22 -8.86
CA MET A 216 2.49 32.96 -9.88
C MET A 216 2.78 32.42 -11.29
#